data_AF-A0A2A2VCN4-F1
#
_entry.id   AF-A0A2A2VCN4-F1
#
_cell.length_a   1.000
_cell.length_b   1.000
_cell.length_c   1.000
_cell.angle_alpha   90.00
_cell.angle_beta   90.00
_cell.angle_gamma   90.00
#
_symmetry.space_group_name_H-M   'P 1'
#
loop_
_entity.id
_entity.type
_entity.pdbx_description
1 polymer ?
#
loop_
_entity_poly.entity_id
_entity_poly.type
_entity_poly.pdbx_seq_one_letter_code
_entity_poly.pdbx_strand_id
1 'polypeptide(L)'
;MCFVKDLFWDEEERVMQLHPPMSEYVKNDRYCLHLWKPKHAAIPAPPPTLVGIVGMGPEETYLRVQAFLADLTHRLEAGRSL
;
A
#
# COMPACT_ATOMS: atom_id res chain seq x y z
N MET A 1 -9.12 -2.79 1.21
CA MET A 1 -8.72 -3.49 2.45
C MET A 1 -9.13 -2.63 3.65
N CYS A 2 -10.38 -2.15 3.68
CA CYS A 2 -10.87 -1.19 4.69
C CYS A 2 -12.09 -1.78 5.39
N PHE A 3 -13.10 -2.20 4.62
CA PHE A 3 -14.36 -2.75 5.15
C PHE A 3 -14.20 -3.73 6.33
N VAL A 4 -13.39 -4.78 6.19
CA VAL A 4 -13.23 -5.78 7.27
C VAL A 4 -12.52 -5.19 8.51
N LYS A 5 -11.60 -4.24 8.34
CA LYS A 5 -10.98 -3.53 9.48
C LYS A 5 -12.05 -2.68 10.18
N ASP A 6 -12.83 -1.94 9.41
CA ASP A 6 -13.84 -0.99 9.90
C ASP A 6 -14.97 -1.67 10.69
N LEU A 7 -15.18 -2.98 10.50
CA LEU A 7 -16.13 -3.77 11.30
C LEU A 7 -15.69 -4.03 12.74
N PHE A 8 -14.38 -4.01 13.02
CA PHE A 8 -13.81 -4.48 14.30
C PHE A 8 -12.86 -3.51 14.97
N TRP A 9 -12.43 -2.45 14.29
CA TRP A 9 -11.40 -1.52 14.75
C TRP A 9 -11.78 -0.09 14.41
N ASP A 10 -11.36 0.87 15.23
CA ASP A 10 -11.59 2.29 14.95
C ASP A 10 -10.76 2.75 13.73
N GLU A 11 -11.21 3.82 13.07
CA GLU A 11 -10.59 4.37 11.86
C GLU A 11 -9.09 4.66 12.06
N GLU A 12 -8.75 5.28 13.19
CA GLU A 12 -7.37 5.67 13.56
C GLU A 12 -6.55 4.53 14.19
N GLU A 13 -7.14 3.34 14.40
CA GLU A 13 -6.41 2.21 14.97
C GLU A 13 -5.50 1.54 13.93
N ARG A 14 -4.21 1.50 14.25
CA ARG A 14 -3.24 0.74 13.48
C ARG A 14 -3.32 -0.74 13.84
N VAL A 15 -3.53 -1.56 12.81
CA VAL A 15 -3.49 -3.03 12.85
C VAL A 15 -2.54 -3.53 11.77
N MET A 16 -2.03 -4.74 11.93
CA MET A 16 -1.18 -5.36 10.91
C MET A 16 -1.65 -6.77 10.55
N GLN A 17 -1.40 -7.15 9.31
CA GLN A 17 -1.44 -8.52 8.83
C GLN A 17 -0.01 -9.04 8.75
N LEU A 18 0.34 -9.99 9.60
CA LEU A 18 1.65 -10.63 9.61
C LEU A 18 1.55 -12.00 8.94
N HIS A 19 2.56 -12.32 8.12
CA HIS A 19 2.75 -13.65 7.56
C HIS A 19 3.88 -14.33 8.33
N PRO A 20 3.58 -15.16 9.35
CA PRO A 20 4.62 -15.90 10.06
C PRO A 20 5.29 -16.91 9.11
N PRO A 21 6.49 -17.42 9.46
CA PRO A 21 7.14 -18.50 8.73
C PRO A 21 6.18 -19.67 8.51
N MET A 22 6.31 -20.40 7.39
CA MET A 22 5.40 -21.52 7.10
C MET A 22 5.38 -22.60 8.18
N SER A 23 6.50 -22.79 8.89
CA SER A 23 6.61 -23.71 10.04
C SER A 23 5.73 -23.32 11.23
N GLU A 24 5.34 -22.05 11.33
CA GLU A 24 4.53 -21.47 12.41
C GLU A 24 3.12 -21.09 11.92
N TYR A 25 2.84 -21.30 10.63
CA TYR A 25 1.65 -20.81 9.97
C TYR A 25 0.45 -21.72 10.24
N VAL A 26 -0.39 -21.34 11.21
CA VAL A 26 -1.64 -22.03 11.54
C VAL A 26 -2.80 -21.39 10.79
N LYS A 27 -3.36 -22.08 9.79
CA LYS A 27 -4.50 -21.61 8.99
C LYS A 27 -5.64 -22.62 9.00
N ASN A 28 -6.56 -22.45 9.93
CA ASN A 28 -7.73 -23.34 10.09
C ASN A 28 -8.83 -23.10 9.05
N ASP A 29 -8.85 -21.91 8.42
CA ASP A 29 -9.83 -21.56 7.40
C ASP A 29 -9.14 -20.88 6.20
N ARG A 30 -9.58 -21.22 4.98
CA ARG A 30 -8.98 -20.74 3.72
C ARG A 30 -9.05 -19.22 3.56
N TYR A 31 -10.05 -18.57 4.14
CA TYR A 31 -10.37 -17.16 3.95
C TYR A 31 -10.22 -16.34 5.24
N CYS A 32 -9.66 -16.93 6.30
CA CYS A 32 -9.39 -16.18 7.53
C CYS A 32 -8.38 -15.05 7.28
N LEU A 33 -8.74 -13.85 7.71
CA LEU A 33 -7.88 -12.68 7.73
C LEU A 33 -7.38 -12.44 9.16
N HIS A 34 -6.07 -12.57 9.36
CA HIS A 34 -5.45 -12.38 10.67
C HIS A 34 -4.99 -10.92 10.81
N LEU A 35 -5.83 -10.07 11.42
CA LEU A 35 -5.46 -8.71 11.83
C LEU A 35 -5.05 -8.72 13.31
N TRP A 36 -3.95 -8.02 13.64
CA TRP A 36 -3.40 -8.00 14.99
C TRP A 36 -2.95 -6.60 15.42
N LYS A 37 -3.11 -6.29 16.72
CA LYS A 37 -2.63 -5.08 17.38
C LYS A 37 -1.97 -5.42 18.74
N PRO A 38 -0.74 -4.97 19.01
CA PRO A 38 -0.13 -5.12 20.33
C PRO A 38 -0.84 -4.25 21.38
N LYS A 39 -0.95 -4.76 22.61
CA LYS A 39 -1.58 -4.01 23.72
C LYS A 39 -0.68 -2.91 24.32
N HIS A 40 0.64 -3.10 24.26
CA HIS A 40 1.61 -2.27 24.97
C HIS A 40 2.74 -1.74 24.08
N ALA A 41 2.55 -1.77 22.76
CA ALA A 41 3.52 -1.26 21.80
C ALA A 41 2.79 -0.55 20.65
N ALA A 42 3.45 0.44 20.05
CA ALA A 42 2.98 1.04 18.81
C ALA A 42 3.46 0.19 17.62
N ILE A 43 2.59 -0.06 16.65
CA ILE A 43 2.99 -0.63 15.37
C ILE A 43 3.71 0.48 14.59
N PRO A 44 4.93 0.30 14.07
CA PRO A 44 5.57 1.31 13.24
C PRO A 44 4.80 1.47 11.92
N ALA A 45 4.73 2.71 11.42
CA ALA A 45 4.28 2.97 10.05
C ALA A 45 5.50 3.26 9.17
N PRO A 46 5.46 2.89 7.88
CA PRO A 46 6.44 3.39 6.94
C PRO A 46 6.36 4.92 6.85
N PRO A 47 7.46 5.60 6.48
CA PRO A 47 7.40 7.00 6.07
C PRO A 47 6.31 7.23 5.02
N PRO A 48 5.49 8.30 5.12
CA PRO A 48 4.39 8.54 4.17
C PRO A 48 4.81 8.54 2.70
N THR A 49 6.04 9.01 2.42
CA THR A 49 6.63 9.03 1.07
C THR A 49 6.85 7.65 0.45
N LEU A 50 6.93 6.60 1.27
CA LEU A 50 6.98 5.20 0.79
C LEU A 50 5.59 4.59 0.59
N VAL A 51 4.53 5.29 1.00
CA VAL A 51 3.13 4.90 0.79
C VAL A 51 2.55 5.63 -0.41
N GLY A 52 2.84 6.93 -0.54
CA GLY A 52 2.38 7.76 -1.63
C GLY A 52 2.81 9.22 -1.51
N ILE A 53 2.37 10.03 -2.46
CA ILE A 53 2.63 11.48 -2.45
C ILE A 53 1.56 12.15 -1.58
N VAL A 54 1.99 12.77 -0.48
CA VAL A 54 1.09 13.46 0.45
C VAL A 54 0.37 14.60 -0.28
N GLY A 55 -0.96 14.66 -0.13
CA GLY A 55 -1.80 15.69 -0.74
C GLY A 55 -2.22 15.40 -2.19
N MET A 56 -1.85 14.24 -2.75
CA MET A 56 -2.23 13.86 -4.12
C MET A 56 -3.26 12.72 -4.11
N GLY A 57 -4.37 12.95 -4.79
CA GLY A 57 -5.41 11.93 -4.98
C GLY A 57 -4.98 10.85 -5.99
N PRO A 58 -5.67 9.69 -6.02
CA PRO A 58 -5.35 8.60 -6.94
C PRO A 58 -5.49 9.02 -8.42
N GLU A 59 -6.51 9.81 -8.76
CA GLU A 59 -6.72 10.31 -10.12
C GLU A 59 -5.61 11.27 -10.57
N GLU A 60 -5.27 12.24 -9.71
CA GLU A 60 -4.17 13.17 -10.00
C GLU A 60 -2.83 12.44 -10.14
N THR A 61 -2.57 11.46 -9.27
CA THR A 61 -1.37 10.61 -9.33
C THR A 61 -1.29 9.88 -10.67
N TYR A 62 -2.40 9.29 -11.12
CA TYR A 62 -2.47 8.59 -12.40
C TYR A 62 -2.17 9.52 -13.57
N LEU A 63 -2.83 10.68 -13.62
CA LEU A 63 -2.64 11.66 -14.71
C LEU A 63 -1.19 12.14 -14.79
N ARG A 64 -0.53 12.42 -13.65
CA ARG A 64 0.87 12.83 -13.63
C ARG A 64 1.82 11.74 -14.12
N VAL A 65 1.58 10.49 -13.72
CA VAL A 65 2.38 9.35 -14.22
C VAL A 65 2.20 9.18 -15.72
N GLN A 66 0.97 9.28 -16.23
CA GLN A 66 0.70 9.20 -17.67
C GLN A 66 1.39 10.34 -18.45
N ALA A 67 1.30 11.58 -17.96
CA ALA A 67 1.96 12.72 -18.58
C ALA A 67 3.49 12.55 -18.59
N PHE A 68 4.07 12.07 -17.49
CA PHE A 68 5.51 11.79 -17.40
C PHE A 68 5.95 10.70 -18.39
N LEU A 69 5.20 9.60 -18.49
CA LEU A 69 5.50 8.51 -19.42
C LEU A 69 5.36 8.95 -20.88
N ALA A 70 4.36 9.75 -21.22
CA ALA A 70 4.17 10.30 -22.56
C ALA A 70 5.36 11.20 -22.96
N ASP A 71 5.77 12.09 -22.05
CA ASP A 71 6.93 12.96 -22.27
C ASP A 71 8.25 12.17 -22.38
N LEU A 72 8.46 11.16 -21.53
CA LEU A 72 9.64 10.28 -21.62
C LEU A 72 9.66 9.52 -22.95
N THR A 73 8.52 9.00 -23.39
CA THR A 73 8.39 8.28 -24.67
C THR A 73 8.72 9.19 -25.83
N HIS A 74 8.16 10.40 -25.85
CA HIS A 74 8.45 11.40 -26.89
C HIS A 74 9.95 11.74 -26.95
N ARG A 75 10.59 11.93 -25.79
CA ARG A 75 12.05 12.19 -25.72
C ARG A 75 12.89 11.03 -26.23
N LEU A 76 12.49 9.79 -25.94
CA LEU A 76 13.18 8.59 -26.42
C LEU A 76 13.02 8.39 -27.93
N GLU A 77 11.86 8.68 -28.50
CA GLU A 77 11.63 8.63 -29.94
C GLU A 77 12.43 9.71 -30.68
N ALA A 78 12.39 10.95 -30.20
CA ALA A 78 13.17 12.05 -30.76
C ALA A 78 14.69 11.79 -30.71
N GLY A 79 15.18 11.12 -29.66
CA GLY A 79 16.58 10.75 -29.52
C GLY A 79 17.02 9.54 -30.36
N ARG A 80 16.09 8.76 -30.92
CA ARG A 80 16.38 7.60 -31.79
C ARG A 80 16.43 7.94 -33.28
N SER A 81 16.06 9.16 -33.66
CA SER A 81 16.09 9.64 -35.05
C SER A 81 17.41 10.33 -35.45
N LEU A 82 18.49 10.12 -34.68
CA LEU A 82 19.87 10.51 -34.99
C LEU A 82 20.75 9.27 -35.11
#